data_AF-A0A654DKK1-F1
#
_entry.id   AF-A0A654DKK1-F1
#
_cell.length_a   1.000
_cell.length_b   1.000
_cell.length_c   1.000
_cell.angle_alpha   90.00
_cell.angle_beta   90.00
_cell.angle_gamma   90.00
#
_symmetry.space_group_name_H-M   'P 1'
#
loop_
_entity.id
_entity.type
_entity.pdbx_description
1 polymer ?
#
loop_
_entity_poly.entity_id
_entity_poly.type
_entity_poly.pdbx_seq_one_letter_code
_entity_poly.pdbx_strand_id
1 'polypeptide(L)'
;MSQDFDPTDPSTWRGRGRSAEHAEAIAAAWRSFPDLPADAPLAERMNRGRERIAAMRPINDAIRDAAERERQATNFAFTEDQVRHGKGNDRDIAVLRGRSQYGYSWDVANRYADGWYAAHVGWFHHYPDGIPSTEPIAVRRRAYDQGFTDGGGDRTDLFDAARRTNLALLRESNFPPAAPSISPQGRPLPSTWPKPSDEPRPTRWSRRLVILDEADTIGEAGATRNFLDMIHGRPGAETATIIILANGGFILADTERRSDLHEPEAALDVVRARRQLREALAGREFDDILIALQQGSLDLLDQVADALPLCRTMERTRNTRLQQRAHLRTWLDRGHGADANMAAGHIRWSKVIQGLRGSLGEFSARHVGPAPGGGHLIRVETAAGLLATGYASADGSPLCPEIVVSSKARLRSTIATTLRTFGAATALMGTLDLQAA
;
A
#
# COMPACT_ATOMS: atom_id res chain seq x y z
N MET A 1 48.84 4.04 25.86
CA MET A 1 50.20 3.88 25.30
C MET A 1 50.04 3.62 23.82
N SER A 2 50.46 4.56 22.96
CA SER A 2 50.44 4.35 21.51
C SER A 2 51.44 3.24 21.22
N GLN A 3 51.00 2.10 20.68
CA GLN A 3 51.94 1.12 20.14
C GLN A 3 52.70 1.80 19.01
N ASP A 4 54.03 1.88 19.12
CA ASP A 4 54.88 2.39 18.06
C ASP A 4 54.62 1.57 16.79
N PHE A 5 54.27 2.27 15.72
CA PHE A 5 54.00 1.65 14.44
C PHE A 5 55.32 1.33 13.74
N ASP A 6 55.75 0.07 13.82
CA ASP A 6 56.89 -0.42 13.05
C ASP A 6 56.39 -1.08 11.75
N PRO A 7 56.52 -0.44 10.57
CA PRO A 7 56.08 -1.01 9.31
C PRO A 7 56.96 -2.19 8.84
N THR A 8 58.12 -2.42 9.46
CA THR A 8 59.04 -3.52 9.15
C THR A 8 58.74 -4.80 9.94
N ASP A 9 57.85 -4.75 10.93
CA ASP A 9 57.37 -5.89 11.68
C ASP A 9 56.04 -6.43 11.10
N PRO A 10 55.98 -7.70 10.64
CA PRO A 10 54.73 -8.33 10.21
C PRO A 10 53.62 -8.31 11.27
N SER A 11 53.93 -8.27 12.57
CA SER A 11 52.93 -8.21 13.65
C SER A 11 52.08 -6.94 13.57
N THR A 12 52.69 -5.81 13.22
CA THR A 12 52.05 -4.50 13.06
C THR A 12 50.94 -4.53 12.01
N TRP A 13 51.15 -5.29 10.93
CA TRP A 13 50.20 -5.43 9.82
C TRP A 13 49.12 -6.48 10.09
N ARG A 14 49.47 -7.59 10.77
CA ARG A 14 48.50 -8.58 11.24
C ARG A 14 47.50 -7.97 12.21
N GLY A 15 47.97 -7.16 13.17
CA GLY A 15 47.10 -6.40 14.08
C GLY A 15 46.14 -5.43 13.39
N ARG A 16 46.39 -5.11 12.11
CA ARG A 16 45.55 -4.26 11.25
C ARG A 16 44.73 -5.05 10.22
N GLY A 17 44.58 -6.36 10.41
CA GLY A 17 43.71 -7.21 9.59
C GLY A 17 44.33 -7.74 8.30
N ARG A 18 45.67 -7.71 8.15
CA ARG A 18 46.34 -8.39 7.03
C ARG A 18 46.54 -9.88 7.36
N SER A 19 46.43 -10.73 6.34
CA SER A 19 46.83 -12.15 6.45
C SER A 19 48.33 -12.25 6.76
N ALA A 20 48.77 -13.40 7.29
CA ALA A 20 50.18 -13.63 7.60
C ALA A 20 51.08 -13.39 6.37
N GLU A 21 50.71 -13.95 5.22
CA GLU A 21 51.42 -13.79 3.95
C GLU A 21 51.52 -12.33 3.51
N HIS A 22 50.40 -11.59 3.51
CA HIS A 22 50.41 -10.18 3.12
C HIS A 22 51.24 -9.33 4.10
N ALA A 23 51.12 -9.59 5.41
CA ALA A 23 51.86 -8.87 6.42
C ALA A 23 53.39 -9.07 6.28
N GLU A 24 53.82 -10.29 5.99
CA GLU A 24 55.23 -10.60 5.74
C GLU A 24 55.76 -9.93 4.47
N ALA A 25 54.99 -9.97 3.38
CA ALA A 25 55.36 -9.32 2.12
C ALA A 25 55.50 -7.79 2.28
N ILE A 26 54.55 -7.15 2.97
CA ILE A 26 54.59 -5.69 3.23
C ILE A 26 55.81 -5.34 4.09
N ALA A 27 56.03 -6.06 5.18
CA ALA A 27 57.17 -5.86 6.06
C ALA A 27 58.51 -6.05 5.32
N ALA A 28 58.61 -7.06 4.44
CA ALA A 28 59.78 -7.27 3.60
C ALA A 28 60.06 -6.11 2.64
N ALA A 29 59.02 -5.51 2.05
CA ALA A 29 59.16 -4.33 1.20
C ALA A 29 59.67 -3.11 1.99
N TRP A 30 59.15 -2.90 3.21
CA TRP A 30 59.62 -1.83 4.09
C TRP A 30 61.06 -2.04 4.58
N ARG A 31 61.47 -3.29 4.84
CA ARG A 31 62.87 -3.63 5.17
C ARG A 31 63.81 -3.38 3.99
N SER A 32 63.35 -3.67 2.77
CA SER A 32 64.16 -3.50 1.54
C SER A 32 64.28 -2.03 1.14
N PHE A 33 63.26 -1.22 1.44
CA PHE A 33 63.19 0.20 1.08
C PHE A 33 62.76 1.07 2.29
N PRO A 34 63.60 1.16 3.34
CA PRO A 34 63.29 1.95 4.53
C PRO A 34 63.34 3.45 4.23
N ASP A 35 62.66 4.24 5.05
CA ASP A 35 62.76 5.70 5.00
C ASP A 35 64.20 6.14 5.31
N LEU A 36 64.67 7.15 4.57
CA LEU A 36 65.96 7.77 4.82
C LEU A 36 65.82 8.85 5.91
N PRO A 37 66.90 9.12 6.67
CA PRO A 37 66.96 10.21 7.65
C PRO A 37 66.53 11.57 7.07
N ALA A 38 66.03 12.47 7.93
CA ALA A 38 65.47 13.75 7.49
C ALA A 38 66.51 14.70 6.86
N ASP A 39 67.78 14.54 7.21
CA ASP A 39 68.95 15.26 6.69
C ASP A 39 69.47 14.72 5.36
N ALA A 40 68.98 13.57 4.88
CA ALA A 40 69.33 13.05 3.57
C ALA A 40 68.79 13.96 2.43
N PRO A 41 69.50 14.05 1.29
CA PRO A 41 69.07 14.86 0.16
C PRO A 41 67.63 14.56 -0.27
N LEU A 42 66.83 15.61 -0.51
CA LEU A 42 65.42 15.47 -0.86
C LEU A 42 65.19 14.53 -2.06
N ALA A 43 66.05 14.63 -3.09
CA ALA A 43 65.96 13.80 -4.28
C ALA A 43 66.10 12.30 -3.96
N GLU A 44 67.00 11.94 -3.04
CA GLU A 44 67.21 10.56 -2.62
C GLU A 44 66.04 10.04 -1.78
N ARG A 45 65.51 10.87 -0.86
CA ARG A 45 64.31 10.54 -0.08
C ARG A 45 63.10 10.28 -0.99
N MET A 46 62.89 11.14 -1.99
CA MET A 46 61.83 10.96 -2.98
C MET A 46 62.05 9.69 -3.82
N ASN A 47 63.29 9.41 -4.25
CA ASN A 47 63.59 8.21 -5.02
C ASN A 47 63.32 6.93 -4.22
N ARG A 48 63.73 6.90 -2.95
CA ARG A 48 63.46 5.78 -2.04
C ARG A 48 61.96 5.54 -1.85
N GLY A 49 61.17 6.61 -1.73
CA GLY A 49 59.72 6.52 -1.71
C GLY A 49 59.15 5.89 -2.99
N ARG A 50 59.67 6.25 -4.17
CA ARG A 50 59.24 5.65 -5.46
C ARG A 50 59.61 4.17 -5.55
N GLU A 51 60.81 3.79 -5.13
CA GLU A 51 61.26 2.38 -5.08
C GLU A 51 60.33 1.54 -4.20
N ARG A 52 59.99 2.04 -3.01
CA ARG A 52 59.02 1.38 -2.12
C ARG A 52 57.64 1.26 -2.76
N ILE A 53 57.12 2.33 -3.38
CA ILE A 53 55.82 2.29 -4.08
C ILE A 53 55.84 1.25 -5.20
N ALA A 54 56.93 1.14 -5.96
CA ALA A 54 57.08 0.14 -7.01
C ALA A 54 57.09 -1.29 -6.44
N ALA A 55 57.82 -1.54 -5.35
CA ALA A 55 57.84 -2.83 -4.66
C ALA A 55 56.50 -3.21 -4.02
N MET A 56 55.77 -2.22 -3.48
CA MET A 56 54.47 -2.41 -2.84
C MET A 56 53.32 -2.60 -3.83
N ARG A 57 53.44 -2.13 -5.07
CA ARG A 57 52.39 -2.22 -6.08
C ARG A 57 51.87 -3.66 -6.31
N PRO A 58 52.70 -4.65 -6.65
CA PRO A 58 52.22 -6.02 -6.87
C PRO A 58 51.59 -6.64 -5.61
N ILE A 59 52.07 -6.28 -4.42
CA ILE A 59 51.50 -6.74 -3.14
C ILE A 59 50.10 -6.16 -2.96
N ASN A 60 49.93 -4.85 -3.16
CA ASN A 60 48.64 -4.17 -3.04
C ASN A 60 47.65 -4.65 -4.10
N ASP A 61 48.11 -4.92 -5.33
CA ASP A 61 47.29 -5.49 -6.39
C ASP A 61 46.80 -6.90 -6.01
N ALA A 62 47.69 -7.77 -5.50
CA ALA A 62 47.32 -9.10 -5.03
C ALA A 62 46.33 -9.06 -3.84
N ILE A 63 46.52 -8.13 -2.90
CA ILE A 63 45.59 -7.89 -1.79
C ILE A 63 44.22 -7.48 -2.31
N ARG A 64 44.17 -6.55 -3.27
CA ARG A 64 42.92 -6.09 -3.89
C ARG A 64 42.21 -7.25 -4.58
N ASP A 65 42.94 -8.05 -5.36
CA ASP A 65 42.38 -9.18 -6.10
C ASP A 65 41.89 -10.30 -5.17
N ALA A 66 42.58 -10.52 -4.03
CA ALA A 66 42.13 -11.45 -3.00
C ALA A 66 40.84 -10.97 -2.30
N ALA A 67 40.79 -9.70 -1.91
CA ALA A 67 39.61 -9.10 -1.29
C ALA A 67 38.39 -9.11 -2.23
N GLU A 68 38.61 -8.86 -3.53
CA GLU A 68 37.54 -8.92 -4.52
C GLU A 68 37.03 -10.35 -4.74
N ARG A 69 37.91 -11.35 -4.79
CA ARG A 69 37.50 -12.77 -4.84
C ARG A 69 36.69 -13.17 -3.61
N GLU A 70 37.10 -12.74 -2.41
CA GLU A 70 36.37 -13.01 -1.17
C GLU A 70 34.99 -12.33 -1.15
N ARG A 71 34.90 -11.07 -1.61
CA ARG A 71 33.63 -10.34 -1.77
C ARG A 71 32.68 -11.10 -2.67
N GLN A 72 33.15 -11.52 -3.85
CA GLN A 72 32.35 -12.27 -4.82
C GLN A 72 31.89 -13.62 -4.24
N ALA A 73 32.78 -14.37 -3.61
CA ALA A 73 32.46 -15.65 -2.97
C ALA A 73 31.42 -15.48 -1.84
N THR A 74 31.57 -14.45 -1.00
CA THR A 74 30.65 -14.13 0.09
C THR A 74 29.26 -13.78 -0.44
N ASN A 75 29.17 -12.96 -1.49
CA ASN A 75 27.90 -12.61 -2.12
C ASN A 75 27.16 -13.84 -2.66
N PHE A 76 27.89 -14.76 -3.31
CA PHE A 76 27.29 -16.01 -3.78
C PHE A 76 26.86 -16.92 -2.63
N ALA A 77 27.70 -17.08 -1.60
CA ALA A 77 27.37 -17.88 -0.43
C ALA A 77 26.11 -17.35 0.28
N PHE A 78 26.01 -16.03 0.44
CA PHE A 78 24.83 -15.37 0.99
C PHE A 78 23.58 -15.64 0.13
N THR A 79 23.68 -15.45 -1.20
CA THR A 79 22.55 -15.66 -2.12
C THR A 79 22.10 -17.13 -2.11
N GLU A 80 23.03 -18.06 -2.11
CA GLU A 80 22.76 -19.50 -2.02
C GLU A 80 22.08 -19.86 -0.70
N ASP A 81 22.49 -19.24 0.40
CA ASP A 81 21.86 -19.42 1.71
C ASP A 81 20.43 -18.86 1.75
N GLN A 82 20.18 -17.68 1.15
CA GLN A 82 18.83 -17.13 1.03
C GLN A 82 17.91 -18.07 0.24
N VAL A 83 18.37 -18.60 -0.90
CA VAL A 83 17.59 -19.55 -1.71
C VAL A 83 17.33 -20.83 -0.93
N ARG A 84 18.34 -21.39 -0.25
CA ARG A 84 18.21 -22.62 0.56
C ARG A 84 17.17 -22.48 1.67
N HIS A 85 17.07 -21.31 2.30
CA HIS A 85 16.11 -21.02 3.36
C HIS A 85 14.75 -20.52 2.84
N GLY A 86 14.49 -20.57 1.53
CA GLY A 86 13.23 -20.12 0.92
C GLY A 86 12.99 -18.61 1.00
N LYS A 87 14.05 -17.82 1.22
CA LYS A 87 14.03 -16.35 1.27
C LYS A 87 14.50 -15.70 -0.03
N GLY A 88 15.16 -16.47 -0.90
CA GLY A 88 15.58 -16.03 -2.22
C GLY A 88 14.43 -15.98 -3.23
N ASN A 89 14.50 -15.04 -4.16
CA ASN A 89 13.53 -14.88 -5.24
C ASN A 89 14.05 -15.48 -6.57
N ASP A 90 13.25 -15.36 -7.64
CA ASP A 90 13.59 -15.87 -8.97
C ASP A 90 14.85 -15.26 -9.58
N ARG A 91 15.10 -13.98 -9.28
CA ARG A 91 16.32 -13.32 -9.71
C ARG A 91 17.53 -13.89 -8.98
N ASP A 92 17.42 -14.22 -7.69
CA ASP A 92 18.50 -14.84 -6.92
C ASP A 92 18.85 -16.23 -7.47
N ILE A 93 17.83 -17.02 -7.84
CA ILE A 93 18.02 -18.30 -8.56
C ILE A 93 18.73 -18.06 -9.91
N ALA A 94 18.34 -17.03 -10.66
CA ALA A 94 18.99 -16.68 -11.91
C ALA A 94 20.46 -16.23 -11.72
N VAL A 95 20.79 -15.53 -10.62
CA VAL A 95 22.19 -15.20 -10.27
C VAL A 95 23.01 -16.47 -10.05
N LEU A 96 22.48 -17.47 -9.35
CA LEU A 96 23.18 -18.75 -9.12
C LEU A 96 23.33 -19.58 -10.41
N ARG A 97 22.37 -19.48 -11.35
CA ARG A 97 22.53 -20.03 -12.70
C ARG A 97 23.64 -19.32 -13.47
N GLY A 98 23.66 -17.98 -13.42
CA GLY A 98 24.72 -17.17 -13.98
C GLY A 98 26.10 -17.54 -13.43
N ARG A 99 26.22 -17.79 -12.12
CA ARG A 99 27.46 -18.31 -11.49
C ARG A 99 27.90 -19.63 -12.11
N SER A 100 26.96 -20.55 -12.32
CA SER A 100 27.25 -21.88 -12.86
C SER A 100 27.75 -21.81 -14.30
N GLN A 101 27.36 -20.78 -15.05
CA GLN A 101 27.73 -20.60 -16.46
C GLN A 101 28.97 -19.71 -16.67
N TYR A 102 29.15 -18.67 -15.86
CA TYR A 102 30.19 -17.65 -16.01
C TYR A 102 31.25 -17.68 -14.90
N GLY A 103 31.18 -18.66 -14.00
CA GLY A 103 32.09 -18.77 -12.85
C GLY A 103 31.79 -17.75 -11.76
N TYR A 104 32.79 -17.46 -10.94
CA TYR A 104 32.65 -16.61 -9.75
C TYR A 104 32.66 -15.09 -10.05
N SER A 105 32.46 -14.65 -11.29
CA SER A 105 32.25 -13.21 -11.55
C SER A 105 30.84 -12.78 -11.15
N TRP A 106 30.74 -12.15 -9.97
CA TRP A 106 29.47 -11.63 -9.44
C TRP A 106 28.78 -10.67 -10.42
N ASP A 107 29.55 -9.79 -11.05
CA ASP A 107 29.02 -8.79 -11.98
C ASP A 107 28.42 -9.45 -13.23
N VAL A 108 29.13 -10.41 -13.83
CA VAL A 108 28.66 -11.13 -15.03
C VAL A 108 27.43 -11.99 -14.69
N ALA A 109 27.43 -12.67 -13.55
CA ALA A 109 26.27 -13.44 -13.08
C ALA A 109 25.04 -12.55 -12.86
N ASN A 110 25.24 -11.33 -12.33
CA ASN A 110 24.16 -10.35 -12.21
C ASN A 110 23.69 -9.84 -13.57
N ARG A 111 24.56 -9.64 -14.57
CA ARG A 111 24.13 -9.25 -15.93
C ARG A 111 23.27 -10.33 -16.57
N TYR A 112 23.67 -11.60 -16.42
CA TYR A 112 22.86 -12.73 -16.84
C TYR A 112 21.50 -12.74 -16.14
N ALA A 113 21.48 -12.58 -14.81
CA ALA A 113 20.24 -12.55 -14.04
C ALA A 113 19.33 -11.37 -14.42
N ASP A 114 19.89 -10.20 -14.71
CA ASP A 114 19.14 -9.03 -15.17
C ASP A 114 18.46 -9.29 -16.52
N GLY A 115 19.15 -9.95 -17.45
CA GLY A 115 18.58 -10.39 -18.73
C GLY A 115 17.46 -11.40 -18.54
N TRP A 116 17.72 -12.43 -17.74
CA TRP A 116 16.74 -13.47 -17.41
C TRP A 116 15.50 -12.88 -16.76
N TYR A 117 15.68 -11.99 -15.79
CA TYR A 117 14.59 -11.34 -15.09
C TYR A 117 13.80 -10.44 -16.03
N ALA A 118 14.46 -9.63 -16.87
CA ALA A 118 13.78 -8.78 -17.86
C ALA A 118 12.90 -9.60 -18.82
N ALA A 119 13.39 -10.75 -19.28
CA ALA A 119 12.59 -11.69 -20.07
C ALA A 119 11.41 -12.22 -19.25
N HIS A 120 11.68 -12.68 -18.02
CA HIS A 120 10.73 -13.31 -17.13
C HIS A 120 9.53 -12.40 -16.77
N VAL A 121 9.79 -11.12 -16.47
CA VAL A 121 8.74 -10.14 -16.08
C VAL A 121 8.15 -9.35 -17.26
N GLY A 122 8.48 -9.71 -18.50
CA GLY A 122 7.89 -9.10 -19.69
C GLY A 122 8.50 -7.76 -20.12
N TRP A 123 9.64 -7.35 -19.58
CA TRP A 123 10.28 -6.10 -19.97
C TRP A 123 10.87 -6.16 -21.38
N PHE A 124 11.02 -4.99 -21.99
CA PHE A 124 11.78 -4.83 -23.23
C PHE A 124 13.25 -5.19 -23.00
N HIS A 125 13.86 -5.81 -24.02
CA HIS A 125 15.30 -6.04 -24.04
C HIS A 125 16.02 -4.68 -24.01
N HIS A 126 16.84 -4.45 -22.99
CA HIS A 126 17.64 -3.24 -22.87
C HIS A 126 18.89 -3.52 -22.04
N TYR A 127 20.04 -3.00 -22.46
CA TYR A 127 21.27 -3.20 -21.70
C TYR A 127 21.36 -2.26 -20.49
N PRO A 128 21.52 -2.78 -19.27
CA PRO A 128 21.74 -1.96 -18.08
C PRO A 128 23.20 -1.50 -17.97
N ASP A 129 23.68 -0.75 -18.96
CA ASP A 129 25.10 -0.38 -19.10
C ASP A 129 25.58 0.63 -18.03
N GLY A 130 24.65 1.37 -17.40
CA GLY A 130 24.93 2.37 -16.37
C GLY A 130 25.33 1.81 -15.00
N ILE A 131 25.30 0.49 -14.82
CA ILE A 131 25.74 -0.16 -13.57
C ILE A 131 27.27 -0.31 -13.60
N PRO A 132 28.00 0.27 -12.62
CA PRO A 132 29.45 0.18 -12.55
C PRO A 132 29.91 -1.28 -12.50
N SER A 133 30.93 -1.61 -13.31
CA SER A 133 31.56 -2.92 -13.33
C SER A 133 32.97 -2.81 -13.91
N THR A 134 33.87 -3.65 -13.43
CA THR A 134 35.23 -3.80 -13.98
C THR A 134 35.26 -4.70 -15.22
N GLU A 135 34.17 -5.42 -15.49
CA GLU A 135 34.07 -6.36 -16.61
C GLU A 135 33.83 -5.63 -17.94
N PRO A 136 34.48 -6.06 -19.04
CA PRO A 136 34.29 -5.46 -20.36
C PRO A 136 32.81 -5.44 -20.79
N ILE A 137 32.38 -4.33 -21.40
CA ILE A 137 30.98 -4.15 -21.81
C ILE A 137 30.48 -5.27 -22.73
N ALA A 138 31.34 -5.79 -23.60
CA ALA A 138 31.00 -6.90 -24.49
C ALA A 138 30.68 -8.20 -23.73
N VAL A 139 31.41 -8.50 -22.65
CA VAL A 139 31.17 -9.67 -21.79
C VAL A 139 29.84 -9.50 -21.05
N ARG A 140 29.60 -8.30 -20.50
CA ARG A 140 28.37 -7.95 -19.78
C ARG A 140 27.13 -8.07 -20.66
N ARG A 141 27.17 -7.50 -21.86
CA ARG A 141 26.05 -7.56 -22.82
C ARG A 141 25.80 -8.98 -23.30
N ARG A 142 26.84 -9.76 -23.57
CA ARG A 142 26.70 -11.18 -23.94
C ARG A 142 26.04 -12.01 -22.83
N ALA A 143 26.41 -11.78 -21.57
CA ALA A 143 25.76 -12.45 -20.45
C ALA A 143 24.28 -12.06 -20.31
N TYR A 144 23.97 -10.77 -20.48
CA TYR A 144 22.58 -10.29 -20.50
C TYR A 144 21.76 -10.92 -21.64
N ASP A 145 22.29 -10.96 -22.86
CA ASP A 145 21.61 -11.56 -24.02
C ASP A 145 21.30 -13.04 -23.81
N GLN A 146 22.27 -13.77 -23.24
CA GLN A 146 22.09 -15.17 -22.92
C GLN A 146 21.02 -15.34 -21.84
N GLY A 147 21.10 -14.58 -20.75
CA GLY A 147 20.09 -14.60 -19.69
C GLY A 147 18.69 -14.28 -20.21
N PHE A 148 18.56 -13.27 -21.05
CA PHE A 148 17.29 -12.90 -21.68
C PHE A 148 16.71 -14.04 -22.53
N THR A 149 17.56 -14.71 -23.30
CA THR A 149 17.16 -15.89 -24.09
C THR A 149 16.73 -17.04 -23.17
N ASP A 150 17.50 -17.34 -22.13
CA ASP A 150 17.22 -18.42 -21.17
C ASP A 150 16.00 -18.13 -20.27
N GLY A 151 15.62 -16.85 -20.15
CA GLY A 151 14.38 -16.40 -19.52
C GLY A 151 13.16 -16.51 -20.44
N GLY A 152 13.35 -16.97 -21.68
CA GLY A 152 12.29 -17.15 -22.68
C GLY A 152 12.01 -15.94 -23.55
N GLY A 153 12.91 -14.95 -23.59
CA GLY A 153 12.81 -13.79 -24.46
C GLY A 153 13.35 -14.05 -25.86
N ASP A 154 12.60 -13.63 -26.88
CA ASP A 154 13.01 -13.68 -28.29
C ASP A 154 13.30 -12.27 -28.83
N ARG A 155 14.58 -11.99 -29.10
CA ARG A 155 15.02 -10.69 -29.63
C ARG A 155 14.67 -10.47 -31.11
N THR A 156 14.22 -11.51 -31.81
CA THR A 156 13.87 -11.46 -33.23
C THR A 156 12.38 -11.22 -33.47
N ASP A 157 11.56 -11.37 -32.43
CA ASP A 157 10.12 -11.13 -32.48
C ASP A 157 9.75 -9.74 -31.96
N LEU A 158 9.14 -8.92 -32.83
CA LEU A 158 8.69 -7.56 -32.52
C LEU A 158 7.61 -7.53 -31.41
N PHE A 159 6.83 -8.61 -31.25
CA PHE A 159 5.75 -8.69 -30.26
C PHE A 159 6.14 -9.48 -29.01
N ASP A 160 7.40 -9.87 -28.87
CA ASP A 160 7.90 -10.72 -27.79
C ASP A 160 7.62 -10.10 -26.42
N ALA A 161 7.95 -8.81 -26.25
CA ALA A 161 7.70 -8.09 -25.01
C ALA A 161 6.21 -8.05 -24.63
N ALA A 162 5.31 -7.85 -25.60
CA ALA A 162 3.88 -7.83 -25.34
C ALA A 162 3.35 -9.22 -24.93
N ARG A 163 3.81 -10.29 -25.61
CA ARG A 163 3.45 -11.67 -25.26
C ARG A 163 3.96 -12.04 -23.87
N ARG A 164 5.21 -11.73 -23.57
CA ARG A 164 5.81 -12.01 -22.25
C ARG A 164 5.19 -11.18 -21.15
N THR A 165 4.77 -9.93 -21.41
CA THR A 165 4.04 -9.12 -20.42
C THR A 165 2.72 -9.77 -20.04
N ASN A 166 1.95 -10.25 -21.04
CA ASN A 166 0.70 -10.96 -20.78
C ASN A 166 0.93 -12.27 -20.01
N LEU A 167 1.98 -13.02 -20.32
CA LEU A 167 2.35 -14.22 -19.58
C LEU A 167 2.86 -13.92 -18.17
N ALA A 168 3.62 -12.83 -17.98
CA ALA A 168 4.11 -12.40 -16.67
C ALA A 168 2.96 -12.02 -15.73
N LEU A 169 1.90 -11.39 -16.24
CA LEU A 169 0.67 -11.13 -15.47
C LEU A 169 -0.03 -12.40 -14.99
N LEU A 170 0.17 -13.53 -15.68
CA LEU A 170 -0.39 -14.83 -15.33
C LEU A 170 0.54 -15.67 -14.43
N ARG A 171 1.78 -15.23 -14.20
CA ARG A 171 2.75 -15.93 -13.35
C ARG A 171 2.60 -15.44 -11.90
N GLU A 172 2.02 -16.28 -11.05
CA GLU A 172 2.22 -16.17 -9.60
C GLU A 172 3.72 -16.45 -9.32
N SER A 173 4.37 -15.58 -8.54
CA SER A 173 5.81 -15.65 -8.21
C SER A 173 6.25 -17.04 -7.73
N ASN A 174 7.48 -17.49 -8.03
CA ASN A 174 8.01 -18.76 -7.51
C ASN A 174 8.40 -18.74 -6.01
N PHE A 175 7.91 -17.76 -5.23
CA PHE A 175 7.91 -17.96 -3.78
C PHE A 175 7.09 -19.22 -3.48
N PRO A 176 7.49 -20.06 -2.50
CA PRO A 176 6.60 -21.09 -2.02
C PRO A 176 5.26 -20.41 -1.72
N PRO A 177 4.15 -20.87 -2.33
CA PRO A 177 2.88 -20.23 -2.11
C PRO A 177 2.71 -20.18 -0.60
N ALA A 178 2.51 -18.96 -0.06
CA ALA A 178 2.01 -18.83 1.30
C ALA A 178 0.84 -19.82 1.37
N ALA A 179 0.91 -20.77 2.33
CA ALA A 179 0.05 -21.94 2.38
C ALA A 179 -1.34 -21.54 1.92
N PRO A 180 -1.92 -22.20 0.89
CA PRO A 180 -3.03 -21.63 0.15
C PRO A 180 -4.11 -21.26 1.15
N SER A 181 -4.26 -19.96 1.40
CA SER A 181 -5.52 -19.49 1.92
C SER A 181 -6.45 -19.85 0.78
N ILE A 182 -7.42 -20.71 1.08
CA ILE A 182 -8.56 -20.93 0.20
C ILE A 182 -9.31 -19.59 0.23
N SER A 183 -8.76 -18.59 -0.46
CA SER A 183 -9.42 -17.36 -0.79
C SER A 183 -10.33 -17.78 -1.94
N PRO A 184 -11.66 -17.80 -1.74
CA PRO A 184 -12.56 -18.09 -2.84
C PRO A 184 -12.25 -17.08 -3.95
N GLN A 185 -11.71 -17.54 -5.07
CA GLN A 185 -11.23 -16.77 -6.24
C GLN A 185 -12.29 -15.88 -6.92
N GLY A 186 -13.42 -15.60 -6.26
CA GLY A 186 -14.47 -14.70 -6.73
C GLY A 186 -14.76 -13.51 -5.81
N ARG A 187 -14.00 -13.28 -4.72
CA ARG A 187 -14.28 -12.18 -3.77
C ARG A 187 -13.05 -11.29 -3.57
N PRO A 188 -13.15 -9.96 -3.76
CA PRO A 188 -12.06 -9.06 -3.42
C PRO A 188 -11.81 -9.11 -1.91
N LEU A 189 -10.55 -9.22 -1.51
CA LEU A 189 -10.16 -9.22 -0.10
C LEU A 189 -10.52 -7.89 0.58
N PRO A 190 -10.97 -7.89 1.85
CA PRO A 190 -11.19 -6.70 2.66
C PRO A 190 -10.12 -5.61 2.52
N SER A 191 -8.84 -5.98 2.50
CA SER A 191 -7.72 -5.03 2.33
C SER A 191 -7.68 -4.31 0.98
N THR A 192 -8.31 -4.88 -0.05
CA THR A 192 -8.36 -4.32 -1.40
C THR A 192 -9.55 -3.41 -1.64
N TRP A 193 -10.56 -3.42 -0.76
CA TRP A 193 -11.80 -2.67 -0.94
C TRP A 193 -11.58 -1.16 -1.06
N PRO A 194 -12.33 -0.46 -1.90
CA PRO A 194 -12.18 0.98 -2.12
C PRO A 194 -12.48 1.79 -0.85
N LYS A 195 -12.02 3.05 -0.84
CA LYS A 195 -12.40 4.00 0.21
C LYS A 195 -13.85 4.47 0.03
N PRO A 196 -14.55 4.84 1.13
CA PRO A 196 -15.87 5.44 1.04
C PRO A 196 -15.98 6.62 0.07
N SER A 197 -16.97 6.57 -0.80
CA SER A 197 -17.31 7.63 -1.75
C SER A 197 -18.80 7.99 -1.70
N ASP A 198 -19.24 8.99 -2.46
CA ASP A 198 -20.66 9.32 -2.60
C ASP A 198 -21.34 8.58 -3.76
N GLU A 199 -20.64 7.66 -4.42
CA GLU A 199 -21.14 6.90 -5.56
C GLU A 199 -22.15 5.80 -5.17
N PRO A 200 -21.95 5.02 -4.10
CA PRO A 200 -22.92 4.00 -3.71
C PRO A 200 -24.28 4.59 -3.33
N ARG A 201 -25.34 3.82 -3.59
CA ARG A 201 -26.70 4.15 -3.16
C ARG A 201 -26.78 4.24 -1.62
N PRO A 202 -27.64 5.12 -1.07
CA PRO A 202 -28.01 5.03 0.34
C PRO A 202 -28.54 3.65 0.70
N THR A 203 -28.25 3.21 1.93
CA THR A 203 -28.67 1.90 2.45
C THR A 203 -29.34 2.10 3.81
N ARG A 204 -30.41 1.35 4.07
CA ARG A 204 -31.13 1.37 5.35
C ARG A 204 -30.19 0.94 6.46
N TRP A 205 -30.20 1.62 7.60
CA TRP A 205 -29.31 1.29 8.73
C TRP A 205 -29.34 -0.18 9.12
N SER A 206 -30.52 -0.82 9.13
CA SER A 206 -30.69 -2.25 9.43
C SER A 206 -29.98 -3.22 8.48
N ARG A 207 -29.58 -2.77 7.28
CA ARG A 207 -28.82 -3.57 6.29
C ARG A 207 -27.35 -3.16 6.20
N ARG A 208 -26.85 -2.40 7.18
CA ARG A 208 -25.47 -1.92 7.22
C ARG A 208 -24.67 -2.64 8.29
N LEU A 209 -23.44 -2.97 7.93
CA LEU A 209 -22.46 -3.56 8.82
C LEU A 209 -21.22 -2.66 8.89
N VAL A 210 -20.70 -2.48 10.09
CA VAL A 210 -19.40 -1.84 10.30
C VAL A 210 -18.55 -2.69 11.24
N ILE A 211 -17.29 -2.90 10.86
CA ILE A 211 -16.29 -3.59 11.69
C ILE A 211 -15.26 -2.56 12.12
N LEU A 212 -15.12 -2.38 13.44
CA LEU A 212 -14.23 -1.42 14.09
C LEU A 212 -13.12 -2.15 14.84
N ASP A 213 -11.99 -1.49 14.98
CA ASP A 213 -10.93 -1.89 15.92
C ASP A 213 -11.33 -1.49 17.35
N GLU A 214 -10.95 -2.26 18.37
CA GLU A 214 -11.19 -1.89 19.77
C GLU A 214 -10.59 -0.52 20.11
N ALA A 215 -9.43 -0.18 19.52
CA ALA A 215 -8.81 1.13 19.66
C ALA A 215 -9.72 2.28 19.18
N ASP A 216 -10.71 2.01 18.33
CA ASP A 216 -11.62 3.00 17.76
C ASP A 216 -12.90 3.20 18.59
N THR A 217 -13.02 2.43 19.67
CA THR A 217 -14.09 2.49 20.67
C THR A 217 -13.66 3.24 21.94
N ILE A 218 -12.35 3.31 22.20
CA ILE A 218 -11.78 4.03 23.33
C ILE A 218 -11.28 5.38 22.80
N GLY A 219 -11.86 6.48 23.27
CA GLY A 219 -11.44 7.81 22.81
C GLY A 219 -9.97 8.09 23.15
N GLU A 220 -9.18 8.56 22.19
CA GLU A 220 -7.89 9.17 22.50
C GLU A 220 -8.09 10.35 23.46
N ALA A 221 -7.25 10.48 24.47
CA ALA A 221 -7.29 11.61 25.41
C ALA A 221 -7.23 12.94 24.64
N GLY A 222 -8.36 13.66 24.59
CA GLY A 222 -8.49 14.94 23.89
C GLY A 222 -9.18 14.89 22.50
N ALA A 223 -9.53 13.72 21.97
CA ALA A 223 -10.31 13.61 20.73
C ALA A 223 -11.81 13.74 21.01
N THR A 224 -12.50 14.66 20.33
CA THR A 224 -13.86 15.09 20.72
C THR A 224 -14.96 14.04 20.52
N ARG A 225 -14.74 12.96 19.74
CA ARG A 225 -15.62 11.77 19.55
C ARG A 225 -14.83 10.61 18.93
N ASN A 226 -14.95 9.39 19.45
CA ASN A 226 -14.39 8.16 18.85
C ASN A 226 -15.28 7.70 17.65
N PHE A 227 -14.93 6.60 16.97
CA PHE A 227 -15.69 6.18 15.77
C PHE A 227 -17.07 5.63 16.15
N LEU A 228 -17.16 4.94 17.28
CA LEU A 228 -18.41 4.40 17.81
C LEU A 228 -19.42 5.52 18.12
N ASP A 229 -18.99 6.58 18.82
CA ASP A 229 -19.77 7.79 19.11
C ASP A 229 -20.22 8.50 17.83
N MET A 230 -19.38 8.49 16.80
CA MET A 230 -19.73 9.07 15.50
C MET A 230 -20.85 8.29 14.81
N ILE A 231 -20.89 6.97 14.98
CA ILE A 231 -21.96 6.11 14.46
C ILE A 231 -23.24 6.33 15.28
N HIS A 232 -23.18 6.18 16.61
CA HIS A 232 -24.33 6.36 17.50
C HIS A 232 -24.91 7.77 17.47
N GLY A 233 -24.11 8.77 17.12
CA GLY A 233 -24.58 10.15 16.91
C GLY A 233 -25.44 10.35 15.66
N ARG A 234 -25.72 9.31 14.86
CA ARG A 234 -26.57 9.39 13.67
C ARG A 234 -27.98 8.84 13.95
N PRO A 235 -29.04 9.57 13.57
CA PRO A 235 -30.40 9.06 13.69
C PRO A 235 -30.59 7.74 12.93
N GLY A 236 -31.16 6.73 13.60
CA GLY A 236 -31.43 5.40 13.02
C GLY A 236 -30.26 4.42 13.08
N ALA A 237 -29.07 4.87 13.47
CA ALA A 237 -27.87 4.03 13.49
C ALA A 237 -27.89 2.94 14.57
N GLU A 238 -28.80 3.02 15.54
CA GLU A 238 -29.07 1.97 16.53
C GLU A 238 -29.50 0.63 15.90
N THR A 239 -29.97 0.65 14.66
CA THR A 239 -30.35 -0.57 13.93
C THR A 239 -29.20 -1.16 13.11
N ALA A 240 -28.06 -0.46 13.00
CA ALA A 240 -26.90 -0.95 12.27
C ALA A 240 -26.17 -2.05 13.05
N THR A 241 -25.59 -3.02 12.34
CA THR A 241 -24.74 -4.02 13.00
C THR A 241 -23.33 -3.47 13.16
N ILE A 242 -22.86 -3.40 14.41
CA ILE A 242 -21.51 -2.94 14.76
C ILE A 242 -20.76 -4.12 15.37
N ILE A 243 -19.67 -4.52 14.72
CA ILE A 243 -18.74 -5.54 15.23
C ILE A 243 -17.45 -4.83 15.63
N ILE A 244 -16.91 -5.20 16.79
CA ILE A 244 -15.63 -4.73 17.30
C ILE A 244 -14.66 -5.90 17.28
N LEU A 245 -13.47 -5.71 16.72
CA LEU A 245 -12.36 -6.65 16.87
C LEU A 245 -11.53 -6.23 18.09
N ALA A 246 -11.61 -7.04 19.15
CA ALA A 246 -10.82 -6.90 20.37
C ALA A 246 -9.75 -7.99 20.44
N ASN A 247 -8.90 -7.97 21.48
CA ASN A 247 -7.85 -8.98 21.68
C ASN A 247 -8.40 -10.44 21.67
N GLY A 248 -9.61 -10.64 22.20
CA GLY A 248 -10.33 -11.92 22.23
C GLY A 248 -11.07 -12.32 20.96
N GLY A 249 -11.03 -11.48 19.93
CA GLY A 249 -11.67 -11.67 18.63
C GLY A 249 -12.90 -10.80 18.38
N PHE A 250 -13.78 -11.25 17.47
CA PHE A 250 -14.93 -10.45 17.02
C PHE A 250 -16.07 -10.50 18.04
N ILE A 251 -16.56 -9.33 18.44
CA ILE A 251 -17.70 -9.15 19.35
C ILE A 251 -18.70 -8.16 18.78
N LEU A 252 -19.99 -8.32 19.07
CA LEU A 252 -21.01 -7.31 18.76
C LEU A 252 -20.94 -6.17 19.78
N ALA A 253 -21.06 -4.92 19.33
CA ALA A 253 -20.99 -3.75 20.21
C ALA A 253 -22.08 -3.74 21.30
N ASP A 254 -23.26 -4.30 21.02
CA ASP A 254 -24.40 -4.35 21.94
C ASP A 254 -24.33 -5.50 22.95
N THR A 255 -23.34 -6.38 22.83
CA THR A 255 -23.15 -7.46 23.82
C THR A 255 -22.44 -6.87 25.02
N GLU A 256 -23.15 -6.76 26.16
CA GLU A 256 -22.55 -6.32 27.42
C GLU A 256 -21.24 -7.08 27.66
N ARG A 257 -20.14 -6.35 27.87
CA ARG A 257 -18.90 -6.94 28.39
C ARG A 257 -19.24 -7.54 29.75
N ARG A 258 -19.45 -8.85 29.80
CA ARG A 258 -19.27 -9.60 31.03
C ARG A 258 -17.77 -9.58 31.35
N SER A 259 -17.35 -8.49 32.00
CA SER A 259 -16.03 -8.33 32.59
C SER A 259 -15.91 -9.15 33.87
N ASP A 260 -16.16 -10.45 33.80
CA ASP A 260 -15.86 -11.36 34.90
C ASP A 260 -15.15 -12.57 34.30
N LEU A 261 -13.91 -12.79 34.74
CA LEU A 261 -12.95 -13.83 34.32
C LEU A 261 -12.00 -13.40 33.19
N HIS A 262 -10.93 -12.70 33.61
CA HIS A 262 -9.69 -12.60 32.86
C HIS A 262 -8.99 -13.97 32.89
N GLU A 263 -9.50 -14.95 32.14
CA GLU A 263 -8.67 -16.09 31.77
C GLU A 263 -7.58 -15.60 30.82
N PRO A 264 -6.33 -16.10 30.93
CA PRO A 264 -5.28 -15.74 29.99
C PRO A 264 -5.73 -16.13 28.57
N GLU A 265 -6.10 -15.13 27.76
CA GLU A 265 -6.60 -15.36 26.41
C GLU A 265 -5.51 -16.06 25.59
N ALA A 266 -5.78 -17.32 25.24
CA ALA A 266 -5.02 -18.00 24.20
C ALA A 266 -5.03 -17.12 22.94
N ALA A 267 -3.87 -16.98 22.30
CA ALA A 267 -3.71 -16.16 21.09
C ALA A 267 -4.85 -16.43 20.10
N LEU A 268 -5.53 -15.37 19.66
CA LEU A 268 -6.65 -15.46 18.73
C LEU A 268 -6.21 -16.18 17.45
N ASP A 269 -6.71 -17.40 17.25
CA ASP A 269 -6.46 -18.15 16.03
C ASP A 269 -7.51 -17.86 14.96
N VAL A 270 -7.17 -18.17 13.70
CA VAL A 270 -8.02 -17.94 12.52
C VAL A 270 -9.34 -18.72 12.60
N VAL A 271 -9.34 -19.90 13.24
CA VAL A 271 -10.52 -20.77 13.33
C VAL A 271 -11.56 -20.17 14.28
N ARG A 272 -11.12 -19.71 15.45
CA ARG A 272 -11.95 -19.02 16.44
C ARG A 272 -12.46 -17.69 15.90
N ALA A 273 -11.59 -16.90 15.27
CA ALA A 273 -11.97 -15.64 14.64
C ALA A 273 -13.05 -15.84 13.55
N ARG A 274 -12.88 -16.85 12.69
CA ARG A 274 -13.87 -17.21 11.66
C ARG A 274 -15.21 -17.60 12.28
N ARG A 275 -15.21 -18.41 13.34
CA ARG A 275 -16.44 -18.84 14.03
C ARG A 275 -17.18 -17.66 14.65
N GLN A 276 -16.49 -16.83 15.43
CA GLN A 276 -17.07 -15.64 16.07
C GLN A 276 -17.69 -14.69 15.04
N LEU A 277 -17.00 -14.45 13.92
CA LEU A 277 -17.52 -13.60 12.86
C LEU A 277 -18.79 -14.18 12.22
N ARG A 278 -18.82 -15.50 11.93
CA ARG A 278 -20.01 -16.18 11.40
C ARG A 278 -21.19 -16.12 12.37
N GLU A 279 -20.94 -16.32 13.67
CA GLU A 279 -21.95 -16.24 14.71
C GLU A 279 -22.54 -14.82 14.83
N ALA A 280 -21.68 -13.79 14.82
CA ALA A 280 -22.12 -12.39 14.87
C ALA A 280 -22.97 -11.96 13.67
N LEU A 281 -22.75 -12.59 12.51
CA LEU A 281 -23.44 -12.29 11.24
C LEU A 281 -24.65 -13.20 10.98
N ALA A 282 -24.81 -14.28 11.73
CA ALA A 282 -25.83 -15.28 11.48
C ALA A 282 -27.25 -14.70 11.53
N GLY A 283 -28.08 -15.05 10.55
CA GLY A 283 -29.48 -14.62 10.45
C GLY A 283 -29.69 -13.15 10.08
N ARG A 284 -28.64 -12.42 9.67
CA ARG A 284 -28.71 -11.01 9.26
C ARG A 284 -28.44 -10.86 7.77
N GLU A 285 -29.08 -9.86 7.15
CA GLU A 285 -28.84 -9.52 5.74
C GLU A 285 -28.19 -8.14 5.62
N PHE A 286 -27.18 -8.05 4.74
CA PHE A 286 -26.38 -6.85 4.58
C PHE A 286 -26.26 -6.46 3.11
N ASP A 287 -26.37 -5.16 2.84
CA ASP A 287 -26.18 -4.59 1.50
C ASP A 287 -24.95 -3.67 1.42
N ASP A 288 -24.47 -3.18 2.57
CA ASP A 288 -23.37 -2.21 2.68
C ASP A 288 -22.51 -2.53 3.90
N ILE A 289 -21.21 -2.75 3.67
CA ILE A 289 -20.22 -3.02 4.72
C ILE A 289 -19.10 -1.99 4.69
N LEU A 290 -18.75 -1.47 5.87
CA LEU A 290 -17.56 -0.65 6.10
C LEU A 290 -16.57 -1.38 7.01
N ILE A 291 -15.31 -1.43 6.60
CA ILE A 291 -14.21 -1.89 7.45
C ILE A 291 -13.37 -0.70 7.90
N ALA A 292 -13.28 -0.50 9.21
CA ALA A 292 -12.43 0.48 9.85
C ALA A 292 -11.48 -0.22 10.83
N LEU A 293 -10.57 -1.01 10.26
CA LEU A 293 -9.52 -1.73 10.98
C LEU A 293 -8.13 -1.16 10.65
N GLN A 294 -7.20 -1.27 11.60
CA GLN A 294 -5.78 -0.99 11.37
C GLN A 294 -5.10 -2.16 10.64
N GLN A 295 -3.88 -1.95 10.12
CA GLN A 295 -3.23 -2.91 9.21
C GLN A 295 -3.07 -4.32 9.81
N GLY A 296 -2.62 -4.46 11.07
CA GLY A 296 -2.45 -5.79 11.69
C GLY A 296 -3.78 -6.52 11.90
N SER A 297 -4.83 -5.80 12.27
CA SER A 297 -6.21 -6.30 12.40
C SER A 297 -6.83 -6.70 11.07
N LEU A 298 -6.44 -6.00 9.99
CA LEU A 298 -6.94 -6.23 8.63
C LEU A 298 -6.38 -7.53 8.04
N ASP A 299 -5.14 -7.88 8.34
CA ASP A 299 -4.51 -9.13 7.87
C ASP A 299 -5.20 -10.37 8.45
N LEU A 300 -5.72 -10.29 9.69
CA LEU A 300 -6.56 -11.33 10.28
C LEU A 300 -7.91 -11.43 9.54
N LEU A 301 -8.54 -10.29 9.25
CA LEU A 301 -9.83 -10.27 8.56
C LEU A 301 -9.74 -10.81 7.12
N ASP A 302 -8.64 -10.55 6.41
CA ASP A 302 -8.37 -11.12 5.09
C ASP A 302 -8.32 -12.66 5.13
N GLN A 303 -7.75 -13.26 6.18
CA GLN A 303 -7.68 -14.72 6.36
C GLN A 303 -9.03 -15.39 6.63
N VAL A 304 -10.01 -14.62 7.13
CA VAL A 304 -11.38 -15.08 7.40
C VAL A 304 -12.42 -14.37 6.53
N ALA A 305 -12.00 -13.79 5.40
CA ALA A 305 -12.87 -13.04 4.50
C ALA A 305 -14.03 -13.88 3.94
N ASP A 306 -13.89 -15.21 3.92
CA ASP A 306 -14.94 -16.15 3.54
C ASP A 306 -16.16 -16.10 4.48
N ALA A 307 -15.99 -15.66 5.73
CA ALA A 307 -17.07 -15.48 6.69
C ALA A 307 -17.87 -14.20 6.49
N LEU A 308 -17.37 -13.23 5.71
CA LEU A 308 -18.08 -11.98 5.44
C LEU A 308 -19.20 -12.19 4.39
N PRO A 309 -20.31 -11.45 4.51
CA PRO A 309 -21.34 -11.43 3.48
C PRO A 309 -20.83 -10.75 2.22
N LEU A 310 -21.32 -11.18 1.06
CA LEU A 310 -21.14 -10.43 -0.18
C LEU A 310 -22.18 -9.33 -0.26
N CYS A 311 -21.75 -8.11 0.02
CA CYS A 311 -22.58 -6.92 -0.03
C CYS A 311 -22.48 -6.25 -1.41
N ARG A 312 -23.54 -5.54 -1.81
CA ARG A 312 -23.51 -4.68 -3.00
C ARG A 312 -22.44 -3.59 -2.88
N THR A 313 -22.21 -3.09 -1.68
CA THR A 313 -21.19 -2.09 -1.38
C THR A 313 -20.27 -2.61 -0.30
N MET A 314 -18.97 -2.64 -0.61
CA MET A 314 -17.91 -3.11 0.27
C MET A 314 -16.79 -2.06 0.24
N GLU A 315 -16.55 -1.40 1.35
CA GLU A 315 -15.61 -0.29 1.45
C GLU A 315 -14.75 -0.38 2.71
N ARG A 316 -13.58 0.25 2.70
CA ARG A 316 -12.70 0.34 3.88
C ARG A 316 -12.16 1.73 4.09
N THR A 317 -11.95 2.10 5.35
CA THR A 317 -11.18 3.30 5.66
C THR A 317 -9.70 3.06 5.32
N ARG A 318 -9.02 4.09 4.82
CA ARG A 318 -7.60 4.04 4.42
C ARG A 318 -6.83 5.23 4.99
N ASN A 319 -5.51 5.10 5.01
CA ASN A 319 -4.54 6.16 5.31
C ASN A 319 -4.64 6.69 6.76
N THR A 320 -4.41 7.99 6.98
CA THR A 320 -4.31 8.63 8.29
C THR A 320 -5.64 8.68 9.04
N ARG A 321 -5.61 8.75 10.38
CA ARG A 321 -6.80 8.86 11.24
C ARG A 321 -7.76 9.97 10.82
N LEU A 322 -7.23 11.14 10.45
CA LEU A 322 -8.03 12.26 9.96
C LEU A 322 -8.79 11.90 8.68
N GLN A 323 -8.14 11.19 7.75
CA GLN A 323 -8.77 10.71 6.52
C GLN A 323 -9.77 9.59 6.80
N GLN A 324 -9.47 8.65 7.70
CA GLN A 324 -10.41 7.62 8.15
C GLN A 324 -11.68 8.23 8.75
N ARG A 325 -11.59 9.30 9.56
CA ARG A 325 -12.76 10.05 10.06
C ARG A 325 -13.59 10.65 8.93
N ALA A 326 -12.95 11.18 7.89
CA ALA A 326 -13.65 11.71 6.73
C ALA A 326 -14.36 10.59 5.95
N HIS A 327 -13.69 9.46 5.73
CA HIS A 327 -14.25 8.27 5.12
C HIS A 327 -15.47 7.74 5.89
N LEU A 328 -15.36 7.63 7.22
CA LEU A 328 -16.48 7.23 8.07
C LEU A 328 -17.65 8.20 7.94
N ARG A 329 -17.42 9.52 7.94
CA ARG A 329 -18.50 10.51 7.73
C ARG A 329 -19.19 10.32 6.39
N THR A 330 -18.44 10.13 5.31
CA THR A 330 -18.98 9.87 3.97
C THR A 330 -19.85 8.62 3.96
N TRP A 331 -19.40 7.54 4.60
CA TRP A 331 -20.20 6.32 4.72
C TRP A 331 -21.46 6.57 5.57
N LEU A 332 -21.35 7.22 6.74
CA LEU A 332 -22.48 7.51 7.62
C LEU A 332 -23.56 8.36 6.94
N ASP A 333 -23.18 9.34 6.12
CA ASP A 333 -24.11 10.21 5.39
C ASP A 333 -24.96 9.46 4.34
N ARG A 334 -24.65 8.19 4.04
CA ARG A 334 -25.47 7.32 3.16
C ARG A 334 -26.47 6.44 3.92
N GLY A 335 -26.49 6.49 5.25
CA GLY A 335 -27.45 5.75 6.07
C GLY A 335 -28.79 6.47 6.12
N HIS A 336 -29.88 5.71 6.06
CA HIS A 336 -31.23 6.26 6.23
C HIS A 336 -32.12 5.31 7.05
N GLY A 337 -33.16 5.90 7.67
CA GLY A 337 -34.18 5.16 8.41
C GLY A 337 -35.18 4.43 7.49
N ALA A 338 -36.00 3.55 8.08
CA ALA A 338 -36.97 2.73 7.33
C ALA A 338 -38.03 3.57 6.58
N ASP A 339 -38.39 4.73 7.11
CA ASP A 339 -39.45 5.60 6.58
C ASP A 339 -38.98 6.57 5.50
N ALA A 340 -37.67 6.61 5.22
CA ALA A 340 -37.09 7.49 4.22
C ALA A 340 -36.94 6.77 2.87
N ASN A 341 -37.44 7.37 1.79
CA ASN A 341 -37.14 6.95 0.44
C ASN A 341 -36.04 7.85 -0.15
N MET A 342 -35.02 7.25 -0.76
CA MET A 342 -33.83 7.96 -1.25
C MET A 342 -33.48 7.51 -2.66
N ALA A 343 -33.23 8.47 -3.55
CA ALA A 343 -32.94 8.19 -4.94
C ALA A 343 -31.63 7.43 -5.11
N ALA A 344 -31.63 6.46 -6.03
CA ALA A 344 -30.41 5.82 -6.50
C ALA A 344 -29.80 6.62 -7.67
N GLY A 345 -28.48 6.63 -7.79
CA GLY A 345 -27.78 7.19 -8.94
C GLY A 345 -26.52 7.98 -8.59
N HIS A 346 -25.65 8.14 -9.59
CA HIS A 346 -24.41 8.88 -9.47
C HIS A 346 -24.68 10.39 -9.49
N ILE A 347 -24.24 11.11 -8.45
CA ILE A 347 -24.31 12.57 -8.41
C ILE A 347 -23.16 13.14 -9.23
N ARG A 348 -23.49 13.81 -10.33
CA ARG A 348 -22.51 14.51 -11.17
C ARG A 348 -22.17 15.85 -10.53
N TRP A 349 -20.92 16.00 -10.12
CA TRP A 349 -20.40 17.20 -9.49
C TRP A 349 -19.75 18.14 -10.51
N SER A 350 -20.06 19.42 -10.40
CA SER A 350 -19.43 20.48 -11.19
C SER A 350 -19.02 21.64 -10.30
N LYS A 351 -17.87 22.26 -10.61
CA LYS A 351 -17.50 23.57 -10.09
C LYS A 351 -17.92 24.60 -11.13
N VAL A 352 -18.86 25.47 -10.78
CA VAL A 352 -19.27 26.61 -11.60
C VAL A 352 -18.67 27.87 -10.99
N ILE A 353 -18.53 28.95 -11.77
CA ILE A 353 -18.04 30.27 -11.35
C ILE A 353 -18.73 30.78 -10.06
N GLN A 354 -19.96 30.32 -9.76
CA GLN A 354 -20.75 30.71 -8.59
C GLN A 354 -20.72 29.71 -7.41
N GLY A 355 -20.03 28.57 -7.51
CA GLY A 355 -19.88 27.63 -6.39
C GLY A 355 -20.08 26.15 -6.74
N LEU A 356 -20.28 25.34 -5.69
CA LEU A 356 -20.49 23.89 -5.77
C LEU A 356 -21.89 23.57 -6.30
N ARG A 357 -21.97 22.76 -7.36
CA ARG A 357 -23.22 22.23 -7.92
C ARG A 357 -23.15 20.71 -8.05
N GLY A 358 -24.21 20.04 -7.61
CA GLY A 358 -24.45 18.61 -7.85
C GLY A 358 -25.68 18.43 -8.74
N SER A 359 -25.73 17.33 -9.51
CA SER A 359 -26.90 16.95 -10.31
C SER A 359 -27.17 15.45 -10.19
N LEU A 360 -28.45 15.10 -10.07
CA LEU A 360 -28.95 13.73 -9.96
C LEU A 360 -30.29 13.64 -10.69
N GLY A 361 -30.34 12.84 -11.77
CA GLY A 361 -31.52 12.78 -12.63
C GLY A 361 -31.85 14.15 -13.22
N GLU A 362 -33.11 14.58 -13.07
CA GLU A 362 -33.62 15.88 -13.51
C GLU A 362 -33.32 17.03 -12.53
N PHE A 363 -32.83 16.72 -11.32
CA PHE A 363 -32.59 17.73 -10.29
C PHE A 363 -31.13 18.17 -10.28
N SER A 364 -30.93 19.45 -10.04
CA SER A 364 -29.63 20.00 -9.72
C SER A 364 -29.71 20.88 -8.48
N ALA A 365 -28.70 20.81 -7.63
CA ALA A 365 -28.65 21.58 -6.40
C ALA A 365 -27.34 22.36 -6.35
N ARG A 366 -27.45 23.67 -6.10
CA ARG A 366 -26.30 24.59 -6.11
C ARG A 366 -26.29 25.49 -4.90
N HIS A 367 -25.10 25.81 -4.42
CA HIS A 367 -24.89 26.87 -3.45
C HIS A 367 -25.02 28.23 -4.14
N VAL A 368 -25.92 29.09 -3.66
CA VAL A 368 -26.22 30.39 -4.28
C VAL A 368 -25.67 31.59 -3.52
N GLY A 369 -25.13 31.39 -2.32
CA GLY A 369 -24.54 32.45 -1.51
C GLY A 369 -24.97 32.41 -0.04
N PRO A 370 -24.70 33.49 0.72
CA PRO A 370 -25.12 33.58 2.12
C PRO A 370 -26.66 33.64 2.24
N ALA A 371 -27.20 32.97 3.26
CA ALA A 371 -28.63 33.04 3.56
C ALA A 371 -28.99 34.31 4.35
N PRO A 372 -30.22 34.85 4.25
CA PRO A 372 -30.63 36.09 4.91
C PRO A 372 -30.49 36.10 6.45
N GLY A 373 -30.55 34.93 7.10
CA GLY A 373 -30.39 34.76 8.54
C GLY A 373 -29.01 34.24 8.98
N GLY A 374 -28.01 34.28 8.09
CA GLY A 374 -26.71 33.64 8.30
C GLY A 374 -26.66 32.18 7.82
N GLY A 375 -25.46 31.72 7.47
CA GLY A 375 -25.25 30.42 6.82
C GLY A 375 -25.24 30.51 5.28
N HIS A 376 -25.44 29.38 4.63
CA HIS A 376 -25.29 29.19 3.19
C HIS A 376 -26.58 28.65 2.57
N LEU A 377 -27.07 29.33 1.54
CA LEU A 377 -28.29 28.94 0.84
C LEU A 377 -27.96 27.96 -0.30
N ILE A 378 -28.66 26.83 -0.30
CA ILE A 378 -28.69 25.86 -1.39
C ILE A 378 -30.06 25.96 -2.07
N ARG A 379 -30.08 26.01 -3.40
CA ARG A 379 -31.29 25.91 -4.22
C ARG A 379 -31.31 24.63 -5.03
N VAL A 380 -32.46 23.97 -5.04
CA VAL A 380 -32.77 22.81 -5.89
C VAL A 380 -33.59 23.29 -7.09
N GLU A 381 -33.09 22.98 -8.27
CA GLU A 381 -33.64 23.37 -9.56
C GLU A 381 -33.92 22.12 -10.40
N THR A 382 -34.97 22.15 -11.20
CA THR A 382 -35.28 21.12 -12.21
C THR A 382 -34.40 21.29 -13.46
N ALA A 383 -34.50 20.37 -14.43
CA ALA A 383 -33.75 20.45 -15.68
C ALA A 383 -34.03 21.74 -16.48
N ALA A 384 -35.21 22.35 -16.29
CA ALA A 384 -35.61 23.62 -16.88
C ALA A 384 -35.00 24.86 -16.16
N GLY A 385 -34.21 24.67 -15.10
CA GLY A 385 -33.62 25.75 -14.31
C GLY A 385 -34.61 26.44 -13.36
N LEU A 386 -35.82 25.90 -13.23
CA LEU A 386 -36.86 26.38 -12.32
C LEU A 386 -36.67 25.78 -10.93
N LEU A 387 -37.04 26.54 -9.89
CA LEU A 387 -37.04 26.05 -8.51
C LEU A 387 -37.93 24.81 -8.39
N ALA A 388 -37.43 23.74 -7.75
CA ALA A 388 -38.12 22.46 -7.65
C ALA A 388 -39.26 22.49 -6.61
N THR A 389 -40.32 23.24 -6.88
CA THR A 389 -41.54 23.28 -6.05
C THR A 389 -42.51 22.15 -6.44
N GLY A 390 -43.43 21.78 -5.53
CA GLY A 390 -44.47 20.78 -5.82
C GLY A 390 -44.02 19.32 -5.69
N TYR A 391 -42.98 19.04 -4.91
CA TYR A 391 -42.51 17.68 -4.62
C TYR A 391 -42.75 17.35 -3.14
N ALA A 392 -43.11 16.10 -2.84
CA ALA A 392 -43.28 15.61 -1.47
C ALA A 392 -42.43 14.36 -1.21
N SER A 393 -41.98 14.18 0.04
CA SER A 393 -41.33 12.94 0.50
C SER A 393 -42.32 11.78 0.57
N ALA A 394 -41.81 10.58 0.86
CA ALA A 394 -42.59 9.35 0.91
C ALA A 394 -43.73 9.35 1.95
N ASP A 395 -43.63 10.18 2.98
CA ASP A 395 -44.65 10.42 4.01
C ASP A 395 -45.69 11.48 3.60
N GLY A 396 -45.57 12.05 2.39
CA GLY A 396 -46.46 13.11 1.90
C GLY A 396 -46.07 14.52 2.34
N SER A 397 -44.99 14.69 3.12
CA SER A 397 -44.53 16.00 3.56
C SER A 397 -43.96 16.83 2.39
N PRO A 398 -44.37 18.09 2.19
CA PRO A 398 -43.83 18.94 1.12
C PRO A 398 -42.33 19.20 1.30
N LEU A 399 -41.57 19.09 0.22
CA LEU A 399 -40.13 19.37 0.21
C LEU A 399 -39.87 20.85 -0.08
N CYS A 400 -38.99 21.46 0.72
CA CYS A 400 -38.51 22.82 0.48
C CYS A 400 -37.32 22.79 -0.50
N PRO A 401 -37.39 23.47 -1.65
CA PRO A 401 -36.27 23.55 -2.60
C PRO A 401 -35.16 24.52 -2.17
N GLU A 402 -35.37 25.29 -1.10
CA GLU A 402 -34.38 26.19 -0.52
C GLU A 402 -33.94 25.70 0.86
N ILE A 403 -32.64 25.45 1.03
CA ILE A 403 -32.10 24.87 2.25
C ILE A 403 -30.94 25.72 2.77
N VAL A 404 -31.01 26.08 4.05
CA VAL A 404 -29.95 26.84 4.72
C VAL A 404 -29.01 25.89 5.46
N VAL A 405 -27.71 26.06 5.23
CA VAL A 405 -26.65 25.27 5.85
C VAL A 405 -25.76 26.16 6.69
N SER A 406 -25.55 25.81 7.95
CA SER A 406 -24.79 26.64 8.90
C SER A 406 -23.29 26.76 8.58
N SER A 407 -22.72 25.87 7.77
CA SER A 407 -21.28 25.85 7.46
C SER A 407 -20.97 25.35 6.05
N LYS A 408 -19.99 25.97 5.37
CA LYS A 408 -19.47 25.52 4.07
C LYS A 408 -19.02 24.05 4.07
N ALA A 409 -18.51 23.56 5.19
CA ALA A 409 -18.01 22.19 5.30
C ALA A 409 -19.11 21.13 5.11
N ARG A 410 -20.38 21.49 5.34
CA ARG A 410 -21.54 20.60 5.16
C ARG A 410 -22.20 20.73 3.79
N LEU A 411 -21.78 21.69 2.95
CA LEU A 411 -22.44 21.96 1.66
C LEU A 411 -22.54 20.72 0.78
N ARG A 412 -21.44 19.97 0.64
CA ARG A 412 -21.42 18.80 -0.25
C ARG A 412 -22.36 17.69 0.25
N SER A 413 -22.31 17.35 1.54
CA SER A 413 -23.18 16.30 2.10
C SER A 413 -24.65 16.72 2.12
N THR A 414 -24.94 17.99 2.41
CA THR A 414 -26.32 18.52 2.31
C THR A 414 -26.81 18.47 0.88
N ILE A 415 -26.07 18.97 -0.11
CA ILE A 415 -26.44 18.90 -1.54
C ILE A 415 -26.74 17.45 -1.95
N ALA A 416 -25.88 16.51 -1.55
CA ALA A 416 -26.08 15.11 -1.88
C ALA A 416 -27.35 14.52 -1.26
N THR A 417 -27.59 14.81 0.03
CA THR A 417 -28.80 14.37 0.74
C THR A 417 -30.05 14.94 0.09
N THR A 418 -30.06 16.25 -0.17
CA THR A 418 -31.17 16.95 -0.80
C THR A 418 -31.49 16.39 -2.18
N LEU A 419 -30.49 16.21 -3.04
CA LEU A 419 -30.70 15.64 -4.37
C LEU A 419 -31.31 14.23 -4.30
N ARG A 420 -30.88 13.42 -3.32
CA ARG A 420 -31.41 12.07 -3.12
C ARG A 420 -32.84 12.09 -2.58
N THR A 421 -33.18 13.02 -1.70
CA THR A 421 -34.56 13.22 -1.25
C THR A 421 -35.45 13.64 -2.41
N PHE A 422 -35.03 14.63 -3.20
CA PHE A 422 -35.79 15.13 -4.36
C PHE A 422 -35.94 14.08 -5.47
N GLY A 423 -34.88 13.33 -5.78
CA GLY A 423 -34.95 12.27 -6.79
C GLY A 423 -35.82 11.07 -6.42
N ALA A 424 -36.21 10.93 -5.14
CA ALA A 424 -37.17 9.93 -4.66
C ALA A 424 -38.53 10.54 -4.30
N ALA A 425 -38.70 11.84 -4.52
CA ALA A 425 -39.92 12.55 -4.21
C ALA A 425 -41.01 12.22 -5.21
N THR A 426 -42.26 12.32 -4.75
CA THR A 426 -43.43 12.23 -5.63
C THR A 426 -43.85 13.64 -6.03
N ALA A 427 -44.12 13.86 -7.31
CA ALA A 427 -44.71 15.11 -7.77
C ALA A 427 -46.14 15.23 -7.22
N LEU A 428 -46.42 16.30 -6.49
CA LEU A 428 -47.76 16.64 -6.05
C LEU A 428 -48.53 17.13 -7.28
N MET A 429 -49.47 16.32 -7.79
CA MET A 429 -50.41 16.76 -8.82
C MET A 429 -51.26 17.90 -8.25
N GLY A 430 -50.88 19.15 -8.57
CA GLY A 430 -51.57 20.34 -8.08
C GLY A 430 -50.94 21.69 -8.46
N THR A 431 -49.75 21.73 -9.07
CA THR A 431 -49.12 23.00 -9.51
C THR A 431 -48.38 22.86 -10.83
N LEU A 432 -48.96 22.17 -11.82
CA LEU A 432 -48.47 22.20 -13.20
C LEU A 432 -49.28 23.13 -14.13
N ASP A 433 -50.36 23.74 -13.65
CA ASP A 433 -51.14 24.72 -14.41
C ASP A 433 -51.54 25.90 -13.53
N LEU A 434 -51.11 27.11 -13.90
CA LEU A 434 -51.73 28.44 -13.67
C LEU A 434 -50.75 29.63 -13.75
N GLN A 435 -49.64 29.53 -14.49
CA GLN A 435 -48.90 30.73 -14.94
C GLN A 435 -48.59 30.73 -16.46
N ALA A 436 -49.23 29.85 -17.21
CA ALA A 436 -49.30 29.91 -18.67
C ALA A 436 -50.77 30.02 -19.11
N ALA A 437 -51.43 31.12 -18.73
CA ALA A 437 -52.67 31.59 -19.32
C ALA A 437 -52.66 33.12 -19.36
#